data_AF-A0A0M3Q9G9-F1
#
_entry.id   AF-A0A0M3Q9G9-F1
#
_cell.length_a   1.000
_cell.length_b   1.000
_cell.length_c   1.000
_cell.angle_alpha   90.00
_cell.angle_beta   90.00
_cell.angle_gamma   90.00
#
_symmetry.space_group_name_H-M   'P 1'
#
loop_
_entity.id
_entity.type
_entity.pdbx_description
1 polymer ?
#
loop_
_entity_poly.entity_id
_entity_poly.type
_entity_poly.pdbx_seq_one_letter_code
_entity_poly.pdbx_strand_id
1 'polypeptide(L)'
;MEFRNEEGGSSISFKPTVLAADPGRELRWLGHVAFSGLMDGNHAFLLEPVAGGTKVTQTESFTGILGIFALLMMDLGASIEASNQALANFVETKIQ
;
A
#
# COMPACT_ATOMS: atom_id res chain seq x y z
N MET A 1 8.74 -9.92 10.26
CA MET A 1 9.36 -10.49 9.05
C MET A 1 9.98 -9.32 8.31
N GLU A 2 11.25 -9.41 7.92
CA GLU A 2 11.96 -8.32 7.22
C GLU A 2 11.90 -8.62 5.71
N PHE A 3 11.26 -7.74 4.95
CA PHE A 3 11.23 -7.83 3.49
C PHE A 3 12.40 -7.03 2.96
N ARG A 4 13.26 -7.68 2.16
CA ARG A 4 14.37 -7.07 1.44
C ARG A 4 14.01 -7.10 -0.04
N ASN A 5 13.88 -5.92 -0.64
CA ASN A 5 13.85 -5.77 -2.10
C ASN A 5 15.25 -5.36 -2.57
N GLU A 6 15.79 -6.01 -3.60
CA GLU A 6 17.14 -5.78 -4.14
C GLU A 6 17.15 -4.93 -5.43
N GLU A 7 16.02 -4.36 -5.83
CA GLU A 7 15.99 -3.44 -6.97
C GLU A 7 16.74 -2.13 -6.67
N GLY A 8 17.76 -1.83 -7.48
CA GLY A 8 18.38 -0.49 -7.54
C GLY A 8 19.51 -0.18 -6.55
N GLY A 9 20.06 -1.17 -5.83
CA GLY A 9 21.29 -0.99 -5.03
C GLY A 9 21.11 -0.33 -3.65
N SER A 10 19.87 -0.06 -3.22
CA SER A 10 19.54 0.40 -1.87
C SER A 10 18.66 -0.62 -1.15
N SER A 11 19.19 -1.28 -0.12
CA SER A 11 18.37 -2.20 0.69
C SER A 11 17.44 -1.40 1.60
N ILE A 12 16.15 -1.39 1.30
CA ILE A 12 15.14 -0.84 2.20
C ILE A 12 14.61 -2.00 3.05
N SER A 13 14.91 -1.99 4.35
CA SER A 13 14.30 -2.92 5.31
C SER A 13 12.88 -2.45 5.61
N PHE A 14 11.89 -3.18 5.10
CA PHE A 14 10.47 -2.94 5.36
C PHE A 14 9.95 -3.92 6.41
N LYS A 15 9.46 -3.40 7.54
CA LYS A 15 8.85 -4.19 8.63
C LYS A 15 7.40 -3.77 8.81
N PRO A 16 6.45 -4.39 8.08
CA PRO A 16 5.05 -4.09 8.25
C PRO A 16 4.49 -4.78 9.50
N THR A 17 3.66 -4.07 10.25
CA THR A 17 2.80 -4.61 11.29
C THR A 17 1.41 -4.81 10.70
N VAL A 18 0.96 -6.06 10.57
CA VAL A 18 -0.41 -6.35 10.11
C VAL A 18 -1.38 -5.94 11.21
N LEU A 19 -2.36 -5.10 10.86
CA LEU A 19 -3.40 -4.61 11.76
C LEU A 19 -4.72 -5.36 11.57
N ALA A 20 -5.05 -5.73 10.32
CA ALA A 20 -6.22 -6.54 9.99
C ALA A 20 -5.92 -7.41 8.76
N ALA A 21 -6.42 -8.64 8.76
CA ALA A 21 -6.38 -9.56 7.63
C ALA A 21 -7.64 -10.44 7.66
N ASP A 22 -8.76 -9.85 7.23
CA ASP A 22 -10.07 -10.49 7.16
C ASP A 22 -10.38 -10.89 5.70
N PRO A 23 -10.41 -12.21 5.38
CA PRO A 23 -10.64 -12.69 4.03
C PRO A 23 -11.91 -12.11 3.39
N GLY A 24 -11.76 -11.52 2.20
CA GLY A 24 -12.87 -10.95 1.44
C GLY A 24 -13.49 -9.68 2.03
N ARG A 25 -12.91 -9.11 3.09
CA ARG A 25 -13.42 -7.89 3.73
C ARG A 25 -12.36 -6.81 3.88
N GLU A 26 -11.21 -7.14 4.46
CA GLU A 26 -10.22 -6.11 4.82
C GLU A 26 -8.80 -6.65 4.90
N LEU A 27 -7.85 -5.90 4.35
CA LEU A 27 -6.44 -6.06 4.63
C LEU A 27 -5.85 -4.71 5.04
N ARG A 28 -5.29 -4.62 6.25
CA ARG A 28 -4.69 -3.39 6.78
C ARG A 28 -3.34 -3.68 7.42
N TRP A 29 -2.36 -2.84 7.14
CA TRP A 29 -1.06 -2.90 7.78
C TRP A 29 -0.44 -1.51 7.97
N LEU A 30 0.48 -1.44 8.92
CA LEU A 30 1.33 -0.28 9.16
C LEU A 30 2.75 -0.60 8.70
N GLY A 31 3.23 0.07 7.66
CA GLY A 31 4.61 -0.02 7.19
C GLY A 31 5.51 0.97 7.93
N HIS A 32 6.63 0.48 8.47
CA HIS A 32 7.70 1.32 9.01
C HIS A 32 8.90 1.29 8.05
N VAL A 33 9.38 2.46 7.62
CA VAL A 33 10.60 2.56 6.79
C VAL A 33 11.80 2.84 7.70
N ALA A 34 12.67 1.84 7.85
CA ALA A 34 13.97 1.85 8.52
C ALA A 34 14.03 2.23 10.03
N PHE A 35 13.33 3.26 10.50
CA PHE A 35 13.25 3.68 11.92
C PHE A 35 11.82 4.11 12.30
N SER A 36 11.33 3.66 13.45
CA SER A 36 10.02 4.08 13.99
C SER A 36 9.98 5.61 14.15
N GLY A 37 8.98 6.26 13.55
CA GLY A 37 8.77 7.71 13.66
C GLY A 37 9.37 8.56 12.53
N LEU A 38 10.10 7.98 11.56
CA LEU A 38 10.56 8.72 10.37
C LEU A 38 9.53 8.66 9.23
N MET A 39 8.87 7.51 9.08
CA MET A 39 7.80 7.27 8.14
C MET A 39 6.96 6.08 8.60
N ASP A 40 5.75 6.34 9.06
CA ASP A 40 4.74 5.33 9.35
C ASP A 40 3.64 5.44 8.28
N GLY A 41 3.59 4.46 7.38
CA GLY A 41 2.61 4.38 6.30
C GLY A 41 1.50 3.40 6.67
N ASN A 42 0.29 3.88 6.91
CA ASN A 42 -0.88 3.02 7.09
C ASN A 42 -1.52 2.75 5.73
N HIS A 43 -1.63 1.48 5.40
CA HIS A 43 -2.25 1.00 4.18
C HIS A 43 -3.46 0.15 4.54
N ALA A 44 -4.60 0.44 3.91
CA ALA A 44 -5.83 -0.32 4.08
C ALA A 44 -6.46 -0.61 2.71
N PHE A 45 -6.91 -1.84 2.53
CA PHE A 45 -7.71 -2.30 1.42
C PHE A 45 -9.04 -2.79 1.97
N LEU A 46 -10.11 -2.07 1.68
CA LEU A 46 -11.47 -2.50 1.99
C LEU A 46 -12.10 -3.13 0.76
N LEU A 47 -12.67 -4.32 0.94
CA LEU A 47 -13.32 -5.10 -0.10
C LEU A 47 -14.83 -5.09 0.16
N GLU A 48 -15.58 -4.45 -0.72
CA GLU A 48 -17.04 -4.39 -0.66
C GLU A 48 -17.62 -5.20 -1.83
N PRO A 49 -18.44 -6.25 -1.58
CA PRO A 49 -19.11 -6.96 -2.66
C PRO A 49 -20.12 -6.02 -3.34
N VAL A 50 -20.10 -6.00 -4.67
CA VAL A 50 -21.05 -5.25 -5.50
C VAL A 50 -21.62 -6.16 -6.58
N ALA A 51 -22.72 -5.76 -7.21
CA ALA A 51 -23.29 -6.53 -8.31
C ALA A 51 -22.26 -6.69 -9.45
N GLY A 52 -21.84 -7.93 -9.71
CA GLY A 52 -20.89 -8.26 -10.76
C GLY A 52 -19.41 -8.10 -10.41
N GLY A 53 -19.05 -7.85 -9.15
CA GLY A 53 -17.63 -7.74 -8.77
C GLY A 53 -17.38 -7.37 -7.31
N THR A 54 -16.17 -6.89 -7.05
CA THR A 54 -15.76 -6.35 -5.74
C THR A 54 -15.26 -4.94 -5.94
N LYS A 55 -15.84 -4.00 -5.20
CA LYS A 55 -15.29 -2.64 -5.11
C LYS A 55 -14.15 -2.66 -4.11
N VAL A 56 -12.96 -2.28 -4.57
CA VAL A 56 -11.77 -2.16 -3.73
C VAL A 56 -11.57 -0.68 -3.41
N THR A 57 -11.50 -0.35 -2.12
CA THR A 57 -11.10 0.98 -1.67
C THR A 57 -9.72 0.89 -1.04
N GLN A 58 -8.71 1.38 -1.75
CA GLN A 58 -7.34 1.54 -1.24
C GLN A 58 -7.24 2.88 -0.50
N THR A 59 -6.71 2.85 0.71
CA THR A 59 -6.40 4.05 1.50
C THR A 59 -4.96 3.97 1.96
N GLU A 60 -4.21 5.04 1.70
CA GLU A 60 -2.85 5.20 2.18
C GLU A 60 -2.75 6.52 2.95
N SER A 61 -2.19 6.44 4.15
CA SER A 61 -1.87 7.62 4.95
C SER A 61 -0.46 7.52 5.47
N PHE A 62 0.32 8.57 5.22
CA PHE A 62 1.71 8.65 5.63
C PHE A 62 1.83 9.68 6.74
N THR A 63 2.50 9.28 7.82
CA THR A 63 2.84 10.18 8.92
C THR A 63 4.35 10.23 9.09
N GLY A 64 4.84 11.38 9.58
CA GLY A 64 6.28 11.63 9.75
C GLY A 64 6.87 12.61 8.73
N ILE A 65 8.13 12.98 8.95
CA ILE A 65 8.84 14.01 8.20
C ILE A 65 8.91 13.67 6.71
N LEU A 66 9.15 12.40 6.36
CA LEU A 66 9.21 11.96 4.96
C LEU A 66 7.84 11.95 4.27
N GLY A 67 6.73 11.78 5.00
CA GLY A 67 5.39 11.95 4.45
C GLY A 67 5.14 13.38 3.95
N ILE A 68 5.65 14.38 4.69
CA ILE A 68 5.60 15.79 4.26
C ILE A 68 6.45 16.00 3.00
N PHE A 69 7.65 15.42 2.94
CA PHE A 69 8.48 15.52 1.73
C PHE A 69 7.87 14.83 0.52
N ALA A 70 7.20 13.67 0.69
CA ALA A 70 6.48 13.01 -0.40
C ALA A 70 5.37 13.90 -0.98
N LEU A 71 4.60 14.57 -0.11
CA LEU A 71 3.59 15.56 -0.52
C LEU A 71 4.17 16.74 -1.32
N LEU A 72 5.42 17.13 -1.04
CA LEU A 72 6.08 18.26 -1.69
C LEU A 72 6.79 17.89 -3.00
N MET A 73 7.27 16.64 -3.12
CA MET A 73 8.18 16.21 -4.19
C MET A 73 7.56 15.20 -5.15
N MET A 74 6.40 14.62 -4.83
CA MET A 74 5.78 13.55 -5.60
C MET A 74 4.32 13.86 -5.91
N ASP A 75 3.86 13.41 -7.06
CA ASP A 75 2.42 13.33 -7.34
C ASP A 75 1.86 12.04 -6.74
N LEU A 76 1.46 12.12 -5.46
CA LEU A 76 0.85 11.01 -4.73
C LEU A 76 -0.43 10.52 -5.42
N GLY A 77 -1.19 11.41 -6.07
CA GLY A 77 -2.41 11.07 -6.78
C GLY A 77 -2.11 10.14 -7.96
N ALA A 78 -1.19 10.55 -8.83
CA ALA A 78 -0.77 9.75 -9.97
C ALA A 78 -0.15 8.40 -9.54
N SER A 79 0.63 8.38 -8.46
CA SER A 79 1.23 7.13 -7.93
C SER A 79 0.17 6.15 -7.40
N ILE A 80 -0.85 6.66 -6.70
CA ILE A 80 -1.96 5.85 -6.19
C ILE A 80 -2.81 5.34 -7.36
N GLU A 81 -3.09 6.18 -8.35
CA GLU A 81 -3.84 5.79 -9.54
C GLU A 81 -3.12 4.69 -10.33
N ALA A 82 -1.81 4.83 -10.56
CA ALA A 82 -1.00 3.81 -11.22
C ALA A 82 -1.02 2.47 -10.46
N SER A 83 -0.98 2.51 -9.12
CA SER A 83 -1.06 1.32 -8.27
C SER A 83 -2.43 0.65 -8.37
N ASN A 84 -3.51 1.43 -8.33
CA ASN A 84 -4.88 0.94 -8.50
C ASN A 84 -5.07 0.30 -9.89
N GLN A 85 -4.54 0.93 -10.94
CA GLN A 85 -4.63 0.40 -12.30
C GLN A 85 -3.84 -0.91 -12.44
N ALA A 86 -2.65 -0.99 -11.86
CA ALA A 86 -1.86 -2.22 -11.87
C ALA A 86 -2.58 -3.37 -11.12
N LEU A 87 -3.23 -3.06 -9.99
CA LEU A 87 -4.03 -4.02 -9.24
C LEU A 87 -5.23 -4.52 -10.07
N ALA A 88 -5.96 -3.60 -10.72
CA ALA A 88 -7.08 -3.95 -11.59
C ALA A 88 -6.63 -4.90 -12.71
N ASN A 89 -5.57 -4.53 -13.44
CA ASN A 89 -5.00 -5.34 -14.51
C ASN A 89 -4.59 -6.73 -14.01
N PHE A 90 -3.94 -6.81 -12.84
CA PHE A 90 -3.55 -8.09 -12.25
C PHE A 90 -4.76 -8.98 -11.95
N VAL A 91 -5.80 -8.44 -11.35
CA VAL A 91 -7.03 -9.19 -11.05
C VAL A 91 -7.70 -9.68 -12.33
N GLU A 92 -7.81 -8.82 -13.35
CA GLU A 92 -8.38 -9.20 -14.65
C GLU A 92 -7.61 -10.34 -15.32
N THR A 93 -6.28 -10.33 -15.25
CA THR A 93 -5.45 -11.43 -15.80
C THR A 93 -5.58 -12.75 -15.04
N LYS A 94 -6.06 -12.74 -13.80
CA LYS A 94 -6.27 -13.94 -12.97
C LYS A 94 -7.66 -14.54 -13.11
N ILE A 95 -8.61 -13.81 -13.70
CA ILE A 95 -9.99 -14.25 -13.93
C ILE A 95 -10.17 -14.89 -15.32
N GLN A 96 -9.20 -14.74 -16.23
CA GLN A 96 -9.12 -15.50 -17.49
C GLN A 96 -8.58 -16.92 -17.28
#